data_AF-A0A960DQP4-F1
#
_entry.id   AF-A0A960DQP4-F1
#
_cell.length_a   1.000
_cell.length_b   1.000
_cell.length_c   1.000
_cell.angle_alpha   90.00
_cell.angle_beta   90.00
_cell.angle_gamma   90.00
#
_symmetry.space_group_name_H-M   'P 1'
#
loop_
_entity.id
_entity.type
_entity.pdbx_description
1 polymer ?
#
loop_
_entity_poly.entity_id
_entity_poly.type
_entity_poly.pdbx_seq_one_letter_code
_entity_poly.pdbx_strand_id
1 'polypeptide(L)'
;MKAFRMVGWKQPFEFQDVPQPDPRPDQVLIKVAAAGLCHSDLAVQGMDPGVMNAEIPFTLGHETTGWVEALDLREVIALAGTGVLQPKLTTFAFDQAPAAYQALHDGTLEGRAVVLPNG
;
A
#
# COMPACT_ATOMS: atom_id res chain seq x y z
N MET A 1 -11.21 -3.45 -15.89
CA MET A 1 -9.98 -4.08 -15.37
C MET A 1 -10.34 -5.20 -14.42
N LYS A 2 -9.45 -6.18 -14.29
CA LYS A 2 -9.61 -7.33 -13.39
C LYS A 2 -9.28 -6.91 -11.96
N ALA A 3 -10.07 -7.35 -10.98
CA ALA A 3 -9.83 -7.10 -9.57
C ALA A 3 -10.21 -8.34 -8.74
N PHE A 4 -9.46 -8.58 -7.66
CA PHE A 4 -9.82 -9.56 -6.63
C PHE A 4 -10.38 -8.79 -5.43
N ARG A 5 -11.62 -9.08 -5.04
CA ARG A 5 -12.40 -8.20 -4.16
C ARG A 5 -12.95 -8.94 -2.95
N MET A 6 -12.99 -8.21 -1.84
CA MET A 6 -13.77 -8.59 -0.67
C MET A 6 -15.21 -8.19 -0.91
N VAL A 7 -16.09 -9.18 -1.07
CA VAL A 7 -17.52 -8.98 -1.38
C VAL A 7 -18.42 -9.09 -0.14
N GLY A 8 -17.85 -9.47 1.00
CA GLY A 8 -18.51 -9.59 2.28
C GLY A 8 -17.52 -9.87 3.39
N TRP A 9 -17.90 -9.53 4.63
CA TRP A 9 -17.12 -9.87 5.82
C TRP A 9 -17.08 -11.37 6.02
N LYS A 10 -15.89 -11.92 6.32
CA LYS A 10 -15.67 -13.36 6.54
C LYS A 10 -16.14 -14.24 5.37
N GLN A 11 -16.23 -13.67 4.16
CA GLN A 11 -16.55 -14.37 2.93
C GLN A 11 -15.29 -14.57 2.08
N PRO A 12 -15.24 -15.62 1.23
CA PRO A 12 -14.18 -15.76 0.24
C PRO A 12 -14.06 -14.52 -0.64
N PHE A 13 -12.83 -14.21 -1.06
CA PHE A 13 -12.60 -13.18 -2.06
C PHE A 13 -13.10 -13.64 -3.44
N GLU A 14 -13.56 -12.70 -4.25
CA GLU A 14 -14.08 -12.97 -5.58
C GLU A 14 -13.34 -12.20 -6.66
N PHE A 15 -13.15 -12.85 -7.81
CA PHE A 15 -12.66 -12.21 -9.00
C PHE A 15 -13.80 -11.44 -9.69
N GLN A 16 -13.58 -10.18 -10.03
CA GLN A 16 -14.55 -9.33 -10.73
C GLN A 16 -13.87 -8.49 -11.80
N ASP A 17 -14.59 -8.23 -12.89
CA ASP A 17 -14.27 -7.14 -13.80
C ASP A 17 -14.93 -5.85 -13.31
N VAL A 18 -14.12 -4.82 -13.09
CA VAL A 18 -14.56 -3.49 -12.61
C VAL A 18 -14.15 -2.39 -13.59
N PRO A 19 -14.80 -1.22 -13.61
CA PRO A 19 -14.34 -0.09 -14.40
C PRO A 19 -12.90 0.31 -14.03
N GLN A 20 -12.13 0.80 -15.00
CA GLN A 20 -10.86 1.44 -14.69
C GLN A 20 -11.15 2.77 -13.98
N PRO A 21 -10.49 3.07 -12.85
CA PRO A 21 -10.67 4.35 -12.18
C PRO A 21 -10.10 5.49 -13.03
N ASP A 22 -10.79 6.63 -13.00
CA ASP A 22 -10.33 7.90 -13.56
C ASP A 22 -9.75 8.75 -12.41
N PRO A 23 -8.43 9.02 -12.38
CA PRO A 23 -7.81 9.72 -11.27
C PRO A 23 -8.27 11.19 -11.23
N ARG A 24 -8.59 11.69 -10.04
CA ARG A 24 -8.71 13.13 -9.79
C ARG A 24 -7.33 13.82 -9.89
N PRO A 25 -7.27 15.16 -9.98
CA PRO A 25 -6.00 15.89 -10.03
C PRO A 25 -5.05 15.65 -8.84
N ASP A 26 -5.56 15.21 -7.69
CA ASP A 26 -4.79 14.88 -6.48
C ASP A 26 -4.44 13.38 -6.38
N GLN A 27 -4.73 12.60 -7.41
CA GLN A 27 -4.58 11.14 -7.42
C GLN A 27 -3.66 10.69 -8.54
N VAL A 28 -3.12 9.49 -8.36
CA VAL A 28 -2.22 8.86 -9.33
C VAL A 28 -2.82 7.54 -9.74
N LEU A 29 -2.89 7.29 -11.05
CA LEU A 29 -3.30 5.99 -11.56
C LEU A 29 -2.07 5.10 -11.73
N ILE A 30 -2.01 4.02 -10.93
CA ILE A 30 -0.94 3.03 -11.03
C ILE A 30 -1.43 1.84 -11.84
N LYS A 31 -0.72 1.52 -12.93
CA LYS A 31 -0.83 0.23 -13.61
C LYS A 31 -0.10 -0.82 -12.78
N VAL A 32 -0.87 -1.58 -12.00
CA VAL A 32 -0.35 -2.62 -11.11
C VAL A 32 0.37 -3.72 -11.92
N ALA A 33 1.63 -3.95 -11.62
CA ALA A 33 2.46 -5.03 -12.17
C ALA A 33 2.31 -6.32 -11.35
N ALA A 34 2.37 -6.16 -10.02
CA ALA A 34 2.27 -7.24 -9.05
C ALA A 34 1.75 -6.70 -7.71
N ALA A 35 1.15 -7.58 -6.92
CA ALA A 35 0.72 -7.33 -5.56
C ALA A 35 1.21 -8.46 -4.65
N GLY A 36 1.82 -8.10 -3.52
CA GLY A 36 2.08 -9.00 -2.41
C GLY A 36 0.78 -9.40 -1.73
N LEU A 37 0.76 -10.61 -1.18
CA LEU A 37 -0.31 -11.13 -0.34
C LEU A 37 0.23 -11.33 1.06
N CYS A 38 -0.44 -10.75 2.05
CA CYS A 38 0.04 -10.71 3.42
C CYS A 38 -1.03 -11.23 4.40
N HIS A 39 -0.61 -11.63 5.60
CA HIS A 39 -1.51 -12.06 6.68
C HIS A 39 -2.48 -10.93 7.11
N SER A 40 -2.11 -9.67 6.92
CA SER A 40 -2.98 -8.52 7.16
C SER A 40 -4.20 -8.51 6.23
N ASP A 41 -4.11 -9.03 5.00
CA ASP A 41 -5.28 -9.13 4.11
C ASP A 41 -6.32 -10.12 4.69
N LEU A 42 -5.86 -11.24 5.25
CA LEU A 42 -6.70 -12.21 5.96
C LEU A 42 -7.26 -11.64 7.27
N ALA A 43 -6.45 -10.87 8.00
CA ALA A 43 -6.89 -10.21 9.22
C ALA A 43 -8.07 -9.27 8.94
N VAL A 44 -7.99 -8.46 7.86
CA VAL A 44 -9.08 -7.57 7.45
C VAL A 44 -10.33 -8.36 7.02
N GLN A 45 -10.18 -9.44 6.24
CA GLN A 45 -11.30 -10.30 5.86
C GLN A 45 -12.03 -10.89 7.07
N GLY A 46 -11.28 -11.23 8.13
CA GLY A 46 -11.80 -11.82 9.37
C GLY A 46 -12.47 -10.85 10.33
N MET A 47 -12.40 -9.54 10.10
CA MET A 47 -12.99 -8.52 11.00
C MET A 47 -14.52 -8.58 11.00
N ASP A 48 -15.11 -8.08 12.10
CA ASP A 48 -16.54 -7.83 12.17
C ASP A 48 -16.91 -6.50 11.48
N PRO A 49 -18.13 -6.39 10.91
CA PRO A 49 -18.61 -5.14 10.37
C PRO A 49 -18.50 -3.98 11.36
N GLY A 50 -18.01 -2.82 10.91
CA GLY A 50 -17.88 -1.62 11.73
C GLY A 50 -16.54 -1.47 12.48
N VAL A 51 -15.67 -2.50 12.48
CA VAL A 51 -14.29 -2.37 13.00
C VAL A 51 -13.44 -1.50 12.08
N MET A 52 -13.64 -1.63 10.77
CA MET A 52 -13.00 -0.80 9.75
C MET A 52 -14.07 -0.04 8.98
N ASN A 53 -13.81 1.25 8.73
CA ASN A 53 -14.67 2.08 7.89
C ASN A 53 -14.39 1.78 6.40
N ALA A 54 -14.79 0.60 5.94
CA ALA A 54 -14.65 0.14 4.57
C ALA A 54 -16.01 -0.20 3.98
N GLU A 55 -16.29 0.31 2.78
CA GLU A 55 -17.48 -0.05 2.01
C GLU A 55 -17.24 -1.33 1.21
N ILE A 56 -18.17 -2.28 1.30
CA ILE A 56 -18.12 -3.55 0.58
C ILE A 56 -18.99 -3.42 -0.69
N PRO A 57 -18.53 -3.88 -1.86
CA PRO A 57 -17.25 -4.55 -2.10
C PRO A 57 -16.06 -3.59 -2.21
N PHE A 58 -14.88 -4.01 -1.76
CA PHE A 58 -13.63 -3.27 -2.02
C PHE A 58 -12.48 -4.19 -2.44
N THR A 59 -11.44 -3.60 -3.03
CA THR A 59 -10.22 -4.29 -3.48
C THR A 59 -9.14 -4.14 -2.41
N LEU A 60 -8.68 -5.28 -1.87
CA LEU A 60 -7.54 -5.35 -0.95
C LEU A 60 -6.20 -5.23 -1.70
N GLY A 61 -5.11 -5.24 -0.94
CA GLY A 61 -3.75 -5.13 -1.46
C GLY A 61 -3.10 -3.80 -1.07
N HIS A 62 -2.19 -3.86 -0.10
CA HIS A 62 -1.43 -2.72 0.40
C HIS A 62 0.08 -2.85 0.10
N GLU A 63 0.45 -3.87 -0.68
CA GLU A 63 1.82 -4.18 -1.09
C GLU A 63 1.87 -4.28 -2.62
N THR A 64 1.77 -3.17 -3.33
CA THR A 64 1.74 -3.18 -4.80
C THR A 64 3.00 -2.56 -5.40
N THR A 65 3.36 -3.04 -6.60
CA THR A 65 4.34 -2.41 -7.47
C THR A 65 3.75 -2.29 -8.87
N GLY A 66 4.18 -1.28 -9.61
CA GLY A 66 3.58 -0.95 -10.89
C GLY A 66 4.26 0.21 -11.58
N TRP A 67 3.58 0.68 -12.62
CA TRP A 67 4.01 1.82 -13.41
C TRP A 67 2.98 2.93 -13.33
N VAL A 68 3.45 4.16 -13.47
CA VAL A 68 2.64 5.36 -13.63
C VAL A 68 3.04 6.02 -14.94
N GLU A 69 2.15 6.84 -15.50
CA GLU A 69 2.52 7.65 -16.66
C GLU A 69 3.65 8.63 -16.28
N ALA A 70 4.52 8.95 -17.24
CA ALA A 70 5.67 9.80 -16.95
C ALA A 70 5.28 11.22 -16.50
N LEU A 71 4.12 11.71 -16.92
CA LEU A 71 3.56 12.99 -16.46
C LEU A 71 3.11 12.89 -15.00
N ASP A 72 2.28 11.91 -14.68
CA ASP A 72 1.82 11.66 -13.30
C ASP A 72 3.00 11.49 -12.33
N LEU A 73 4.05 10.75 -12.73
CA LEU A 73 5.25 10.58 -11.91
C LEU A 73 5.93 11.92 -11.59
N ARG A 74 6.02 12.82 -12.57
CA ARG A 74 6.62 14.14 -12.38
C ARG A 74 5.82 14.97 -11.39
N GLU A 75 4.49 14.90 -11.46
CA GLU A 75 3.60 15.62 -10.54
C GLU A 75 3.72 15.06 -9.11
N VAL A 76 3.79 13.74 -8.94
CA VAL A 76 4.04 13.11 -7.63
C VAL A 76 5.37 13.55 -7.05
N ILE A 77 6.44 13.53 -7.86
CA ILE A 77 7.77 13.97 -7.42
C ILE A 77 7.74 15.46 -7.07
N ALA A 78 7.02 16.29 -7.83
CA ALA A 78 6.86 17.71 -7.53
C ALA A 78 6.11 17.93 -6.21
N LEU A 79 5.00 17.22 -5.97
CA LEU A 79 4.25 17.25 -4.70
C LEU A 79 5.07 16.77 -3.51
N ALA A 80 5.92 15.75 -3.69
CA ALA A 80 6.86 15.34 -2.66
C ALA A 80 7.92 16.44 -2.41
N GLY A 81 8.40 17.09 -3.47
CA GLY A 81 9.35 18.20 -3.40
C GLY A 81 8.82 19.44 -2.70
N THR A 82 7.50 19.67 -2.69
CA THR A 82 6.87 20.75 -1.91
C THR A 82 6.62 20.37 -0.45
N GLY A 83 6.84 19.11 -0.08
CA GLY A 83 6.57 18.59 1.27
C GLY A 83 5.09 18.33 1.55
N VAL A 84 4.21 18.31 0.54
CA VAL A 84 2.80 17.90 0.70
C VAL A 84 2.70 16.40 0.91
N LEU A 85 3.54 15.62 0.21
CA LEU A 85 3.66 14.17 0.39
C LEU A 85 4.88 13.86 1.25
N GLN A 86 4.66 13.55 2.52
CA GLN A 86 5.72 13.17 3.48
C GLN A 86 5.53 11.73 3.94
N PRO A 87 6.20 10.75 3.30
CA PRO A 87 6.18 9.40 3.82
C PRO A 87 6.89 9.38 5.18
N LYS A 88 6.24 8.77 6.19
CA LYS A 88 6.90 8.49 7.47
C LYS A 88 7.85 7.31 7.26
N LEU A 89 9.14 7.60 7.30
CA LEU A 89 10.21 6.63 7.08
C LEU A 89 11.14 6.60 8.28
N THR A 90 11.59 5.42 8.66
CA THR A 90 12.75 5.25 9.53
C THR A 90 13.84 4.56 8.72
N THR A 91 14.98 5.23 8.56
CA THR A 91 16.08 4.72 7.74
C THR A 91 17.12 3.99 8.58
N PHE A 92 17.70 2.95 8.00
CA PHE A 92 18.76 2.14 8.59
C PHE A 92 19.89 1.98 7.57
N ALA A 93 21.13 1.98 8.03
CA ALA A 93 22.24 1.54 7.20
C ALA A 93 22.11 0.04 6.88
N PHE A 94 22.75 -0.41 5.79
CA PHE A 94 22.64 -1.80 5.34
C PHE A 94 23.04 -2.83 6.42
N ASP A 95 24.11 -2.56 7.15
CA ASP A 95 24.61 -3.40 8.25
C ASP A 95 23.69 -3.39 9.49
N GLN A 96 22.74 -2.46 9.56
CA GLN A 96 21.73 -2.34 10.61
C GLN A 96 20.41 -3.04 10.27
N ALA A 97 20.32 -3.77 9.15
CA ALA A 97 19.11 -4.51 8.79
C ALA A 97 18.56 -5.43 9.92
N PRO A 98 19.39 -6.15 10.71
CA PRO A 98 18.89 -6.91 11.86
C PRO A 98 18.19 -6.04 12.92
N ALA A 99 18.71 -4.85 13.19
CA ALA A 99 18.10 -3.91 14.13
C ALA A 99 16.76 -3.37 13.61
N ALA A 100 16.65 -3.15 12.29
CA ALA A 100 15.39 -2.75 11.66
C ALA A 100 14.29 -3.81 11.86
N TYR A 101 14.63 -5.10 11.70
CA TYR A 101 13.70 -6.20 11.97
C TYR A 101 13.31 -6.29 13.44
N GLN A 102 14.25 -6.11 14.37
CA GLN A 102 13.95 -6.11 15.79
C GLN A 102 13.00 -4.96 16.15
N ALA A 103 13.23 -3.76 15.61
CA ALA A 103 12.38 -2.61 15.87
C ALA A 103 10.96 -2.78 15.28
N LEU A 104 10.82 -3.44 14.13
CA LEU A 104 9.52 -3.86 13.58
C LEU A 104 8.82 -4.84 14.52
N HIS A 105 9.55 -5.84 15.03
CA HIS A 105 9.01 -6.84 15.96
C HIS A 105 8.52 -6.21 17.26
N ASP A 106 9.32 -5.30 17.83
CA ASP A 106 9.01 -4.62 19.09
C ASP A 106 7.95 -3.52 18.94
N GLY A 107 7.53 -3.20 17.71
CA GLY A 107 6.55 -2.15 17.43
C GLY A 107 7.06 -0.74 17.76
N THR A 108 8.37 -0.53 17.75
CA THR A 108 9.00 0.76 18.13
C THR A 108 9.20 1.71 16.95
N LEU A 109 8.89 1.26 15.73
CA LEU A 109 9.02 2.04 14.51
C LEU A 109 7.76 2.84 14.18
N GLU A 110 7.97 4.07 13.72
CA GLU A 110 6.94 4.86 13.08
C GLU A 110 7.13 4.82 11.55
N GLY A 111 6.08 4.43 10.83
CA GLY A 111 6.10 4.38 9.37
C GLY A 111 6.87 3.18 8.81
N ARG A 112 7.56 3.37 7.67
CA ARG A 112 8.24 2.29 6.94
C ARG A 112 9.73 2.25 7.27
N ALA A 113 10.24 1.08 7.65
CA ALA A 113 11.68 0.82 7.70
C ALA A 113 12.26 0.82 6.28
N VAL A 114 13.32 1.60 6.05
CA VAL A 114 14.03 1.66 4.76
C VAL A 114 15.52 1.39 5.01
N VAL A 115 16.02 0.29 4.44
CA VAL A 115 17.44 -0.04 4.50
C VAL A 115 18.15 0.58 3.31
N LEU A 116 19.08 1.50 3.59
CA LEU A 116 19.84 2.22 2.58
C LEU A 116 21.16 1.48 2.31
N PRO A 117 21.41 1.05 1.06
CA PRO A 117 22.60 0.24 0.74
C PRO A 117 23.93 0.99 0.93
N ASN A 118 23.92 2.33 0.94
CA ASN A 118 25.13 3.16 0.99
C ASN A 118 25.17 4.14 2.19
N GLY A 119 24.29 3.95 3.19
CA GLY A 119 24.12 4.91 4.30
C GLY A 119 23.13 6.00 3.96
#